data_AF-A0A6V7VG62-F1
#
_entry.id   AF-A0A6V7VG62-F1
#
_cell.length_a   1.000
_cell.length_b   1.000
_cell.length_c   1.000
_cell.angle_alpha   90.00
_cell.angle_beta   90.00
_cell.angle_gamma   90.00
#
_symmetry.space_group_name_H-M   'P 1'
#
loop_
_entity.id
_entity.type
_entity.pdbx_description
1 polymer ?
#
loop_
_entity_poly.entity_id
_entity_poly.type
_entity_poly.pdbx_seq_one_letter_code
_entity_poly.pdbx_strand_id
1 'polypeptide(L)'
;MNDIHSWSIAKEISAKETNIKPLNDLFGNLRNNETTARLLKHSRLIMPIITPIYPEQSAAFNVNYSTHKIIMKTLFEGLKMLRDVNIVGLRTGAIEKAWERWIKGIKFEEKYEHFILAVCATKIGNEHFCGYASTKLKLHLIWTIEEKNEFNQVEYCHISNLVKEEFCNGEAAKLLG
;
A
#
# COMPACT_ATOMS: atom_id res chain seq x y z
N MET A 1 1.22 16.24 -34.06
CA MET A 1 0.26 15.12 -33.93
C MET A 1 0.03 15.01 -32.44
N ASN A 2 -0.85 15.89 -31.95
CA ASN A 2 -0.78 16.45 -30.61
C ASN A 2 -1.78 15.76 -29.68
N ASP A 3 -1.27 15.37 -28.52
CA ASP A 3 -1.91 15.12 -27.23
C ASP A 3 -3.40 15.47 -27.10
N ILE A 4 -4.26 14.56 -27.55
CA ILE A 4 -5.70 14.58 -27.21
C ILE A 4 -5.93 14.01 -25.79
N HIS A 5 -4.96 13.27 -25.24
CA HIS A 5 -5.07 12.65 -23.91
C HIS A 5 -4.61 13.54 -22.74
N SER A 6 -3.84 14.62 -22.97
CA SER A 6 -3.41 15.51 -21.89
C SER A 6 -4.52 16.45 -21.41
N TRP A 7 -5.46 16.81 -22.30
CA TRP A 7 -6.53 17.77 -22.04
C TRP A 7 -7.64 17.25 -21.10
N SER A 8 -7.85 15.92 -21.06
CA SER A 8 -8.88 15.30 -20.19
C SER A 8 -8.39 15.20 -18.75
N ILE A 9 -7.17 14.72 -18.55
CA ILE A 9 -6.59 14.49 -17.22
C ILE A 9 -6.34 15.82 -16.49
N ALA A 10 -5.86 16.84 -17.22
CA ALA A 10 -5.59 18.15 -16.63
C ALA A 10 -6.87 18.88 -16.15
N LYS A 11 -8.00 18.73 -16.87
CA LYS A 11 -9.29 19.31 -16.47
C LYS A 11 -9.92 18.58 -15.29
N GLU A 12 -9.80 17.27 -15.22
CA GLU A 12 -10.35 16.48 -14.11
C GLU A 12 -9.59 16.71 -12.78
N ILE A 13 -8.26 16.92 -12.88
CA ILE A 13 -7.42 17.35 -11.74
C ILE A 13 -7.75 18.81 -11.34
N SER A 14 -7.84 19.72 -12.31
CA SER A 14 -8.12 21.14 -12.05
C SER A 14 -9.53 21.41 -11.51
N ALA A 15 -10.53 20.59 -11.91
CA ALA A 15 -11.89 20.66 -11.38
C ALA A 15 -11.99 20.23 -9.90
N LYS A 16 -11.04 19.42 -9.41
CA LYS A 16 -10.96 19.06 -7.98
C LYS A 16 -10.17 20.09 -7.15
N GLU A 17 -9.19 20.76 -7.74
CA GLU A 17 -8.33 21.72 -7.01
C GLU A 17 -9.01 23.07 -6.73
N THR A 18 -9.98 23.49 -7.54
CA THR A 18 -10.49 24.88 -7.50
C THR A 18 -11.67 25.12 -6.55
N ASN A 19 -12.19 24.10 -5.85
CA ASN A 19 -13.37 24.25 -4.99
C ASN A 19 -13.28 23.62 -3.59
N ILE A 20 -12.09 23.24 -3.13
CA ILE A 20 -11.93 22.76 -1.75
C ILE A 20 -11.51 23.95 -0.88
N LYS A 21 -12.50 24.71 -0.40
CA LYS A 21 -12.32 25.58 0.77
C LYS A 21 -11.78 24.70 1.92
N PRO A 22 -10.89 25.18 2.81
CA PRO A 22 -10.40 24.38 3.92
C PRO A 22 -11.60 23.91 4.73
N LEU A 23 -11.91 22.61 4.58
CA LEU A 23 -13.11 22.01 5.11
C LEU A 23 -12.87 21.80 6.60
N ASN A 24 -13.66 22.46 7.43
CA ASN A 24 -13.87 22.03 8.81
C ASN A 24 -13.97 20.50 8.84
N ASP A 25 -13.48 19.86 9.90
CA ASP A 25 -13.69 18.42 10.05
C ASP A 25 -15.21 18.07 10.08
N LEU A 26 -15.56 16.78 10.03
CA LEU A 26 -16.96 16.32 10.14
C LEU A 26 -17.69 16.84 11.40
N PHE A 27 -16.96 17.44 12.34
CA PHE A 27 -17.42 17.99 13.60
C PHE A 27 -17.33 19.54 13.67
N GLY A 28 -16.98 20.21 12.58
CA GLY A 28 -16.95 21.67 12.52
C GLY A 28 -15.65 22.35 13.01
N ASN A 29 -14.61 21.60 13.38
CA ASN A 29 -13.36 22.17 13.90
C ASN A 29 -12.44 22.67 12.77
N LEU A 30 -11.81 23.82 13.02
CA LEU A 30 -10.73 24.37 12.18
C LEU A 30 -9.53 23.42 12.21
N ARG A 31 -9.26 22.78 11.08
CA ARG A 31 -8.03 21.99 10.90
C ARG A 31 -6.85 22.95 10.77
N ASN A 32 -5.72 22.64 11.42
CA ASN A 32 -4.51 23.43 11.22
C ASN A 32 -4.03 23.33 9.75
N ASN A 33 -3.30 24.34 9.26
CA ASN A 33 -2.88 24.42 7.87
C ASN A 33 -1.99 23.24 7.45
N GLU A 34 -1.12 22.77 8.35
CA GLU A 34 -0.28 21.59 8.12
C GLU A 34 -1.10 20.30 7.92
N THR A 35 -2.13 20.09 8.75
CA THR A 35 -3.01 18.92 8.67
C THR A 35 -3.86 18.98 7.40
N THR A 36 -4.29 20.17 6.99
CA THR A 36 -5.04 20.37 5.74
C THR A 36 -4.17 20.09 4.51
N ALA A 37 -2.93 20.61 4.48
CA ALA A 37 -1.97 20.32 3.42
C ALA A 37 -1.63 18.82 3.34
N ARG A 38 -1.47 18.17 4.49
CA ARG A 38 -1.27 16.72 4.59
C ARG A 38 -2.44 15.92 4.06
N LEU A 39 -3.67 16.27 4.45
CA LEU A 39 -4.88 15.61 3.96
C LEU A 39 -5.07 15.81 2.46
N LEU A 40 -4.77 16.99 1.92
CA LEU A 40 -4.81 17.24 0.48
C LEU A 40 -3.80 16.35 -0.27
N LYS A 41 -2.56 16.26 0.23
CA LYS A 41 -1.53 15.37 -0.35
C LYS A 41 -1.99 13.91 -0.34
N HIS A 42 -2.62 13.45 0.75
CA HIS A 42 -3.13 12.09 0.88
C HIS A 42 -4.47 11.83 0.18
N SER A 43 -5.23 12.87 -0.14
CA SER A 43 -6.47 12.76 -0.93
C SER A 43 -6.20 12.47 -2.41
N ARG A 44 -4.95 12.68 -2.86
CA ARG A 44 -4.54 12.39 -4.24
C ARG A 44 -4.50 10.89 -4.47
N LEU A 45 -5.44 10.39 -5.26
CA LEU A 45 -5.47 9.00 -5.71
C LEU A 45 -4.27 8.73 -6.62
N ILE A 46 -3.39 7.81 -6.20
CA ILE A 46 -2.20 7.41 -6.97
C ILE A 46 -2.56 6.36 -8.02
N MET A 47 -3.49 5.45 -7.70
CA MET A 47 -3.96 4.37 -8.56
C MET A 47 -5.49 4.31 -8.53
N PRO A 48 -6.21 5.15 -9.28
CA PRO A 48 -7.67 5.16 -9.25
C PRO A 48 -8.25 3.90 -9.93
N ILE A 49 -9.02 3.12 -9.18
CA ILE A 49 -9.82 2.01 -9.71
C ILE A 49 -11.26 2.31 -9.33
N ILE A 50 -12.06 2.81 -10.26
CA ILE A 50 -13.39 3.33 -9.97
C ILE A 50 -14.43 2.21 -10.04
N THR A 51 -15.26 2.11 -9.00
CA THR A 51 -16.39 1.19 -8.97
C THR A 51 -17.46 1.64 -9.99
N PRO A 52 -18.03 0.73 -10.79
CA PRO A 52 -18.99 1.10 -11.84
C PRO A 52 -20.37 1.51 -11.30
N ILE A 53 -20.67 1.26 -10.01
CA ILE A 53 -21.96 1.55 -9.39
C ILE A 53 -21.93 2.94 -8.74
N TYR A 54 -23.01 3.70 -8.94
CA TYR A 54 -23.22 4.99 -8.29
C TYR A 54 -23.56 4.84 -6.79
N PRO A 55 -23.00 5.67 -5.89
CA PRO A 55 -21.98 6.69 -6.15
C PRO A 55 -20.60 6.06 -6.42
N GLU A 56 -19.92 6.58 -7.42
CA GLU A 56 -18.61 6.12 -7.85
C GLU A 56 -17.57 6.32 -6.74
N GLN A 57 -16.79 5.28 -6.45
CA GLN A 57 -15.74 5.31 -5.43
C GLN A 57 -14.48 4.64 -5.95
N SER A 58 -13.32 5.05 -5.44
CA SER A 58 -12.06 4.34 -5.73
C SER A 58 -11.96 3.11 -4.84
N ALA A 59 -11.93 1.92 -5.43
CA ALA A 59 -11.64 0.67 -4.73
C ALA A 59 -10.18 0.60 -4.24
N ALA A 60 -9.28 1.37 -4.85
CA ALA A 60 -7.84 1.40 -4.56
C ALA A 60 -7.40 2.66 -3.80
N PHE A 61 -8.28 3.23 -2.96
CA PHE A 61 -7.99 4.46 -2.21
C PHE A 61 -6.86 4.31 -1.18
N ASN A 62 -6.61 3.09 -0.67
CA ASN A 62 -5.53 2.81 0.29
C ASN A 62 -4.15 2.64 -0.37
N VAL A 63 -4.05 2.75 -1.70
CA VAL A 63 -2.76 2.62 -2.40
C VAL A 63 -1.93 3.88 -2.17
N ASN A 64 -0.85 3.71 -1.40
CA ASN A 64 0.19 4.72 -1.18
C ASN A 64 1.32 4.62 -2.23
N TYR A 65 2.30 5.52 -2.15
CA TYR A 65 3.41 5.55 -3.12
C TYR A 65 4.21 4.25 -3.12
N SER A 66 4.51 3.72 -1.92
CA SER A 66 5.29 2.49 -1.75
C SER A 66 4.59 1.28 -2.38
N THR A 67 3.30 1.14 -2.09
CA THR A 67 2.44 0.05 -2.57
C THR A 67 2.24 0.15 -4.07
N HIS A 68 2.02 1.36 -4.59
CA HIS A 68 1.96 1.59 -6.04
C HIS A 68 3.22 1.10 -6.74
N LYS A 69 4.41 1.44 -6.21
CA LYS A 69 5.69 1.00 -6.78
C LYS A 69 5.83 -0.51 -6.80
N ILE A 70 5.42 -1.18 -5.71
CA ILE A 70 5.42 -2.65 -5.60
C ILE A 70 4.46 -3.27 -6.62
N ILE A 71 3.22 -2.75 -6.73
CA ILE A 71 2.22 -3.24 -7.68
C ILE A 71 2.77 -3.11 -9.11
N MET A 72 3.27 -1.94 -9.48
CA MET A 72 3.82 -1.70 -10.82
C MET A 72 4.99 -2.63 -11.11
N LYS A 73 5.96 -2.76 -10.20
CA LYS A 73 7.09 -3.69 -10.35
C LYS A 73 6.61 -5.12 -10.57
N THR A 74 5.65 -5.59 -9.76
CA THR A 74 5.11 -6.95 -9.85
C THR A 74 4.37 -7.18 -11.18
N LEU A 75 3.62 -6.19 -11.66
CA LEU A 75 2.96 -6.24 -12.97
C LEU A 75 3.97 -6.31 -14.12
N PHE A 76 5.04 -5.53 -14.07
CA PHE A 76 6.09 -5.56 -15.08
C PHE A 76 6.86 -6.90 -15.08
N GLU A 77 7.17 -7.43 -13.90
CA GLU A 77 7.78 -8.76 -13.75
C GLU A 77 6.87 -9.85 -14.32
N GLY A 78 5.56 -9.79 -14.03
CA GLY A 78 4.56 -10.69 -14.59
C GLY A 78 4.47 -10.60 -16.11
N LEU A 79 4.46 -9.37 -16.66
CA LEU A 79 4.44 -9.17 -18.11
C LEU A 79 5.69 -9.73 -18.80
N LYS A 80 6.87 -9.54 -18.19
CA LYS A 80 8.13 -10.10 -18.70
C LYS A 80 8.06 -11.63 -18.74
N MET A 81 7.59 -12.25 -17.66
CA MET A 81 7.39 -13.70 -17.59
C MET A 81 6.43 -14.18 -18.69
N LEU A 82 5.29 -13.52 -18.88
CA LEU A 82 4.32 -13.89 -19.91
C LEU A 82 4.92 -13.83 -21.32
N ARG A 83 5.76 -12.82 -21.60
CA ARG A 83 6.50 -12.75 -22.86
C ARG A 83 7.51 -13.87 -22.99
N ASP A 84 8.29 -14.15 -21.95
CA ASP A 84 9.30 -15.21 -21.95
C ASP A 84 8.64 -16.58 -22.18
N VAL A 85 7.50 -16.86 -21.53
CA VAL A 85 6.72 -18.09 -21.73
C VAL A 85 6.18 -18.19 -23.15
N ASN A 86 5.68 -17.10 -23.72
CA ASN A 86 5.19 -17.07 -25.10
C ASN A 86 6.32 -17.32 -26.12
N ILE A 87 7.54 -16.84 -25.84
CA ILE A 87 8.74 -17.05 -26.68
C ILE A 87 9.25 -18.50 -26.58
N VAL A 88 9.19 -19.12 -25.39
CA VAL A 88 9.60 -20.52 -25.15
C VAL A 88 8.55 -21.54 -25.63
N GLY A 89 7.42 -21.05 -26.17
CA GLY A 89 6.18 -21.79 -26.41
C GLY A 89 6.22 -22.97 -27.39
N LEU A 90 6.87 -24.09 -27.03
CA LEU A 90 6.73 -25.38 -27.74
C LEU A 90 7.03 -26.64 -26.90
N ARG A 91 7.34 -26.52 -25.59
CA ARG A 91 7.52 -27.69 -24.71
C ARG A 91 6.49 -27.66 -23.58
N THR A 92 5.56 -28.62 -23.61
CA THR A 92 4.39 -28.73 -22.72
C THR A 92 4.75 -28.62 -21.23
N GLY A 93 5.93 -29.13 -20.81
CA GLY A 93 6.38 -29.05 -19.42
C GLY A 93 7.10 -27.76 -19.00
N ALA A 94 7.47 -26.87 -19.94
CA ALA A 94 8.16 -25.61 -19.62
C ALA A 94 7.18 -24.52 -19.15
N ILE A 95 5.96 -24.52 -19.72
CA ILE A 95 4.90 -23.58 -19.37
C ILE A 95 4.41 -23.85 -17.94
N GLU A 96 4.11 -25.11 -17.61
CA GLU A 96 3.63 -25.53 -16.29
C GLU A 96 4.62 -25.14 -15.18
N LYS A 97 5.92 -25.43 -15.38
CA LYS A 97 6.98 -25.03 -14.42
C LYS A 97 7.10 -23.52 -14.27
N ALA A 98 6.88 -22.75 -15.34
CA ALA A 98 6.95 -21.29 -15.27
C ALA A 98 5.79 -20.72 -14.44
N TRP A 99 4.57 -21.24 -14.63
CA TRP A 99 3.40 -20.89 -13.81
C TRP A 99 3.56 -21.32 -12.35
N GLU A 100 4.06 -22.53 -12.11
CA GLU A 100 4.31 -23.04 -10.76
C GLU A 100 5.30 -22.13 -10.00
N ARG A 101 6.39 -21.72 -10.66
CA ARG A 101 7.36 -20.78 -10.09
C ARG A 101 6.74 -19.42 -9.79
N TRP A 102 5.87 -18.92 -10.66
CA TRP A 102 5.22 -17.63 -10.47
C TRP A 102 4.22 -17.64 -9.31
N ILE A 103 3.40 -18.69 -9.21
CA ILE A 103 2.44 -18.88 -8.11
C ILE A 103 3.17 -19.06 -6.77
N LYS A 104 4.26 -19.83 -6.76
CA LYS A 104 5.09 -20.01 -5.55
C LYS A 104 5.76 -18.71 -5.09
N GLY A 105 6.04 -17.80 -6.03
CA GLY A 105 6.62 -16.50 -5.75
C GLY A 105 8.01 -16.57 -5.12
N ILE A 106 8.48 -15.43 -4.62
CA ILE A 106 9.69 -15.31 -3.81
C ILE A 106 9.26 -15.12 -2.36
N LYS A 107 9.92 -15.81 -1.43
CA LYS A 107 9.68 -15.62 0.00
C LYS A 107 9.93 -14.16 0.40
N PHE A 108 9.11 -13.62 1.29
CA PHE A 108 9.22 -12.21 1.68
C PHE A 108 10.57 -11.91 2.35
N GLU A 109 11.08 -12.87 3.11
CA GLU A 109 12.37 -12.84 3.82
C GLU A 109 13.57 -12.76 2.87
N GLU A 110 13.42 -13.27 1.65
CA GLU A 110 14.46 -13.25 0.61
C GLU A 110 14.29 -12.04 -0.34
N LYS A 111 13.18 -11.29 -0.21
CA LYS A 111 12.82 -10.21 -1.13
C LYS A 111 13.51 -8.87 -0.80
N TYR A 112 13.91 -8.67 0.45
CA TYR A 112 14.48 -7.42 0.95
C TYR A 112 15.72 -7.68 1.79
N GLU A 113 16.63 -6.70 1.84
CA GLU A 113 17.84 -6.76 2.68
C GLU A 113 17.58 -6.27 4.11
N HIS A 114 16.55 -5.43 4.29
CA HIS A 114 16.25 -4.78 5.55
C HIS A 114 14.78 -4.99 5.94
N PHE A 115 14.55 -5.27 7.22
CA PHE A 115 13.22 -5.55 7.77
C PHE A 115 13.00 -4.80 9.08
N ILE A 116 11.75 -4.40 9.32
CA ILE A 116 11.29 -3.88 10.60
C ILE A 116 10.27 -4.88 11.14
N LEU A 117 10.54 -5.42 12.33
CA LEU A 117 9.62 -6.30 13.03
C LEU A 117 8.76 -5.48 14.00
N ALA A 118 7.45 -5.53 13.82
CA ALA A 118 6.49 -4.98 14.76
C ALA A 118 5.75 -6.12 15.47
N VAL A 119 5.94 -6.22 16.79
CA VAL A 119 5.29 -7.24 17.63
C VAL A 119 4.17 -6.58 18.41
N CYS A 120 2.97 -7.15 18.31
CA CYS A 120 1.84 -6.81 19.16
C CYS A 120 1.60 -7.97 20.13
N ALA A 121 1.62 -7.69 21.43
CA ALA A 121 1.35 -8.68 22.46
C ALA A 121 0.23 -8.18 23.37
N THR A 122 -0.72 -9.06 23.68
CA THR A 122 -1.85 -8.78 24.56
C THR A 122 -2.02 -9.92 25.57
N LYS A 123 -2.41 -9.58 26.81
CA LYS A 123 -2.64 -10.57 27.88
C LYS A 123 -3.97 -11.31 27.74
N ILE A 124 -4.97 -10.61 27.21
CA ILE A 124 -6.32 -11.11 26.94
C ILE A 124 -6.40 -11.20 25.44
N GLY A 125 -7.02 -12.26 24.89
CA GLY A 125 -7.20 -12.52 23.45
C GLY A 125 -8.05 -11.45 22.74
N ASN A 126 -7.59 -10.20 22.81
CA ASN A 126 -8.20 -9.01 22.27
C ASN A 126 -7.56 -8.76 20.91
N GLU A 127 -8.01 -9.56 19.93
CA GLU A 127 -7.70 -9.44 18.51
C GLU A 127 -7.87 -7.99 17.99
N HIS A 128 -8.80 -7.23 18.57
CA HIS A 128 -9.07 -5.85 18.17
C HIS A 128 -7.89 -4.90 18.44
N PHE A 129 -7.10 -5.13 19.50
CA PHE A 129 -5.96 -4.28 19.80
C PHE A 129 -4.85 -4.42 18.76
N CYS A 130 -4.51 -5.66 18.37
CA CYS A 130 -3.49 -5.87 17.35
C CYS A 130 -3.96 -5.44 15.96
N GLY A 131 -5.26 -5.57 15.65
CA GLY A 131 -5.85 -4.98 14.45
C GLY A 131 -5.73 -3.45 14.42
N TYR A 132 -6.02 -2.79 15.55
CA TYR A 132 -5.83 -1.35 15.70
C TYR A 132 -4.36 -0.94 15.53
N ALA A 133 -3.45 -1.62 16.22
CA ALA A 133 -2.01 -1.34 16.14
C ALA A 133 -1.48 -1.49 14.71
N SER A 134 -1.86 -2.57 14.02
CA SER A 134 -1.48 -2.80 12.60
C SER A 134 -1.97 -1.67 11.69
N THR A 135 -3.21 -1.21 11.88
CA THR A 135 -3.79 -0.12 11.09
C THR A 135 -3.05 1.20 11.32
N LYS A 136 -2.72 1.51 12.58
CA LYS A 136 -1.97 2.73 12.94
C LYS A 136 -0.52 2.68 12.48
N LEU A 137 0.13 1.52 12.59
CA LEU A 137 1.49 1.31 12.09
C LEU A 137 1.56 1.56 10.59
N LYS A 138 0.62 1.01 9.81
CA LYS A 138 0.52 1.27 8.37
C LYS A 138 0.48 2.78 8.09
N LEU A 139 -0.42 3.51 8.74
CA LEU A 139 -0.55 4.96 8.56
C LEU A 139 0.71 5.75 8.96
N HIS A 140 1.27 5.47 10.14
CA HIS A 140 2.44 6.20 10.63
C HIS A 140 3.70 5.92 9.81
N LEU A 141 3.89 4.68 9.37
CA LEU A 141 5.04 4.29 8.57
C LEU A 141 4.98 4.94 7.18
N ILE A 142 3.79 4.99 6.58
CA ILE A 142 3.53 5.75 5.34
C ILE A 142 3.89 7.22 5.54
N TRP A 143 3.40 7.87 6.60
CA TRP A 143 3.71 9.29 6.83
C TRP A 143 5.19 9.55 7.03
N THR A 144 5.86 8.71 7.81
CA THR A 144 7.27 8.92 8.14
C THR A 144 8.16 8.69 6.92
N ILE A 145 7.92 7.61 6.17
CA ILE A 145 8.76 7.23 5.03
C ILE A 145 8.41 8.03 3.77
N GLU A 146 7.15 8.39 3.52
CA GLU A 146 6.76 9.08 2.29
C GLU A 146 6.79 10.61 2.41
N GLU A 147 6.69 11.18 3.62
CA GLU A 147 6.77 12.65 3.81
C GLU A 147 8.13 13.15 4.30
N LYS A 148 8.79 12.43 5.23
CA LYS A 148 9.99 12.92 5.94
C LYS A 148 11.30 12.29 5.45
N ASN A 149 11.32 11.71 4.24
CA ASN A 149 12.52 11.12 3.67
C ASN A 149 13.50 12.20 3.18
N GLU A 150 13.93 13.08 4.09
CA GLU A 150 14.84 14.21 3.83
C GLU A 150 16.20 13.74 3.28
N PHE A 151 16.55 12.46 3.51
CA PHE A 151 17.80 11.86 3.07
C PHE A 151 17.66 10.82 1.94
N ASN A 152 16.47 10.59 1.39
CA ASN A 152 16.21 9.57 0.36
C ASN A 152 16.79 8.17 0.68
N GLN A 153 16.90 7.81 1.95
CA GLN A 153 17.54 6.55 2.37
C GLN A 153 16.63 5.34 2.18
N VAL A 154 15.32 5.55 2.20
CA VAL A 154 14.32 4.48 2.05
C VAL A 154 13.57 4.66 0.73
N GLU A 155 13.65 3.68 -0.17
CA GLU A 155 13.02 3.77 -1.50
C GLU A 155 11.50 3.54 -1.45
N TYR A 156 11.07 2.51 -0.73
CA TYR A 156 9.67 2.17 -0.48
C TYR A 156 9.57 1.18 0.69
N CYS A 157 8.39 1.11 1.31
CA CYS A 157 8.09 0.12 2.35
C CYS A 157 7.09 -0.94 1.86
N HIS A 158 7.34 -2.21 2.19
CA HIS A 158 6.40 -3.30 1.95
C HIS A 158 6.00 -3.94 3.27
N ILE A 159 4.69 -3.92 3.58
CA ILE A 159 4.15 -4.49 4.80
C ILE A 159 3.60 -5.87 4.49
N SER A 160 4.23 -6.91 5.05
CA SER A 160 3.72 -8.28 4.98
C SER A 160 2.63 -8.50 6.04
N ASN A 161 1.58 -9.24 5.68
CA ASN A 161 0.61 -9.74 6.64
C ASN A 161 1.14 -11.07 7.22
N LEU A 162 2.10 -11.03 8.14
CA LEU A 162 2.47 -12.23 8.87
C LEU A 162 2.04 -12.10 10.33
N VAL A 163 0.87 -12.67 10.63
CA VAL A 163 0.37 -12.86 11.99
C VAL A 163 0.62 -14.33 12.34
N LYS A 164 1.75 -14.60 13.00
CA LYS A 164 1.90 -15.82 13.79
C LYS A 164 1.32 -15.51 15.16
N GLU A 165 0.20 -16.11 15.49
CA GLU A 165 -0.36 -16.05 16.84
C GLU A 165 0.33 -17.13 17.68
N GLU A 166 1.22 -16.70 18.57
CA GLU A 166 1.81 -17.60 19.56
C GLU A 166 1.20 -17.30 20.94
N PHE A 167 0.55 -18.31 21.52
CA PHE A 167 0.05 -18.23 22.89
C PHE A 167 1.24 -18.33 23.85
N CYS A 168 1.57 -17.21 24.52
CA CYS A 168 2.58 -17.20 25.58
C CYS A 168 2.06 -17.87 26.85
N ASN A 169 2.24 -19.18 26.96
CA ASN A 169 1.99 -19.93 28.20
C ASN A 169 3.28 -19.94 29.05
N GLY A 170 3.47 -18.97 29.95
CA GLY A 170 4.62 -18.97 30.87
C GLY A 170 4.85 -17.67 31.65
N GLU A 171 5.96 -17.61 32.40
CA GLU A 171 6.39 -16.46 33.23
C GLU A 171 6.49 -15.13 32.46
N ALA A 172 6.72 -15.16 31.14
CA ALA A 172 6.73 -13.98 30.29
C ALA A 172 5.38 -13.22 30.31
N ALA A 173 4.25 -13.90 30.55
CA ALA A 173 2.95 -13.25 30.70
C ALA A 173 2.87 -12.37 31.98
N LYS A 174 3.69 -12.64 33.00
CA LYS A 174 3.72 -11.84 34.23
C LYS A 174 4.44 -10.50 34.06
N LEU A 175 5.38 -10.39 33.11
CA LEU A 175 6.18 -9.19 32.86
C LEU A 175 5.44 -8.08 32.12
N LEU A 176 4.32 -8.38 31.45
CA LEU A 176 3.43 -7.40 30.82
C LEU A 176 2.50 -6.72 31.86
N GLY A 177 2.86 -6.77 33.15
CA GLY A 177 2.14 -6.24 34.31
C GLY A 177 2.41 -4.78 34.56
#